data_AF-A0A412HX69-F1
#
_entry.id   AF-A0A412HX69-F1
#
_cell.length_a   1.000
_cell.length_b   1.000
_cell.length_c   1.000
_cell.angle_alpha   90.00
_cell.angle_beta   90.00
_cell.angle_gamma   90.00
#
_symmetry.space_group_name_H-M   'P 1'
#
loop_
_entity.id
_entity.type
_entity.pdbx_description
1 polymer ?
#
loop_
_entity_poly.entity_id
_entity_poly.type
_entity_poly.pdbx_seq_one_letter_code
_entity_poly.pdbx_strand_id
1 'polypeptide(L)'
;MKRLIGVLFALIVACIPMRIHAQDVSLSFEYTGQKIEVEDATMYYSTDFELLDEVPSDCGIYIAVTSSGPKYYEIKPKDVEVKVSYNKDWRFGDPEIEKYVCEGKEDLNFKLMINTNDEFEAENDYNGNYHFVFSPSKTTDVKVEKTRVEHPDVESIYNEEGTYIYSTIHGLKPIKLMDAGEYTVSFDLNETYYESVPFKVPILPRTVQLKLVKQTKFVGENDPAFENDDYILTREPGEETGDYKITVKSKSKNYKYELLNGDVFTILDRRENETLKKPYIKEEPKEEKKEELKKPEGPNKEKTKNNIHTGVSVNTGVNFALLSLSVVGIGYVVLKNKRQ
;
A
#
# COMPACT_ATOMS: atom_id res chain seq x y z
N MET A 1 -81.81 27.49 32.31
CA MET A 1 -80.67 28.29 31.80
C MET A 1 -79.32 27.53 31.77
N LYS A 2 -79.28 26.20 31.63
CA LYS A 2 -78.02 25.43 31.52
C LYS A 2 -77.81 24.69 30.18
N ARG A 3 -78.75 24.76 29.24
CA ARG A 3 -78.64 24.12 27.90
C ARG A 3 -78.45 25.09 26.72
N LEU A 4 -78.52 26.41 26.95
CA LEU A 4 -78.30 27.42 25.91
C LEU A 4 -76.86 27.96 25.87
N ILE A 5 -76.09 27.82 26.96
CA ILE A 5 -74.69 28.28 27.03
C ILE A 5 -73.75 27.32 26.29
N GLY A 6 -74.02 26.00 26.34
CA GLY A 6 -73.21 24.99 25.64
C GLY A 6 -73.33 25.04 24.11
N VAL A 7 -74.47 25.48 23.57
CA VAL A 7 -74.67 25.64 22.13
C VAL A 7 -74.01 26.92 21.61
N LEU A 8 -73.91 27.96 22.45
CA LEU A 8 -73.25 29.22 22.08
C LEU A 8 -71.71 29.07 22.01
N PHE A 9 -71.11 28.25 22.88
CA PHE A 9 -69.67 27.97 22.82
C PHE A 9 -69.28 27.08 21.64
N ALA A 10 -70.12 26.11 21.27
CA ALA A 10 -69.90 25.25 20.09
C ALA A 10 -70.02 26.00 18.76
N LEU A 11 -70.84 27.07 18.71
CA LEU A 11 -71.02 27.88 17.50
C LEU A 11 -69.89 28.92 17.27
N ILE A 12 -69.23 29.39 18.34
CA ILE A 12 -68.11 30.34 18.21
C ILE A 12 -66.83 29.62 17.73
N VAL A 13 -66.65 28.33 18.06
CA VAL A 13 -65.48 27.54 17.62
C VAL A 13 -65.55 27.14 16.14
N ALA A 14 -66.74 27.15 15.52
CA ALA A 14 -66.95 26.66 14.15
C ALA A 14 -66.88 27.75 13.05
N CYS A 15 -66.58 29.02 13.36
CA CYS A 15 -66.70 30.13 12.41
C CYS A 15 -65.54 31.13 12.40
N ILE A 16 -64.37 30.79 12.98
CA ILE A 16 -63.13 31.49 12.60
C ILE A 16 -62.46 30.62 11.55
N PRO A 17 -62.33 31.08 10.30
CA PRO A 17 -61.49 30.37 9.34
C PRO A 17 -60.09 30.36 9.92
N MET A 18 -59.63 29.18 10.37
CA MET A 18 -58.21 28.93 10.58
C MET A 18 -57.56 29.06 9.20
N ARG A 19 -57.24 30.30 8.83
CA ARG A 19 -56.10 30.55 7.97
C ARG A 19 -54.96 29.82 8.65
N ILE A 20 -54.44 28.80 7.99
CA ILE A 20 -53.15 28.19 8.31
C ILE A 20 -52.13 29.33 8.11
N HIS A 21 -52.00 30.18 9.11
CA HIS A 21 -50.78 30.90 9.40
C HIS A 21 -49.89 29.84 10.04
N ALA A 22 -48.64 29.73 9.55
CA ALA A 22 -47.60 29.10 10.35
C ALA A 22 -47.70 29.73 11.76
N GLN A 23 -47.94 28.91 12.78
CA GLN A 23 -47.97 29.40 14.16
C GLN A 23 -46.55 29.85 14.49
N ASP A 24 -46.34 31.16 14.63
CA ASP A 24 -45.01 31.73 14.83
C ASP A 24 -44.43 31.23 16.17
N VAL A 25 -43.31 30.51 16.09
CA VAL A 25 -42.52 30.09 17.23
C VAL A 25 -41.97 31.34 17.92
N SER A 26 -42.33 31.54 19.19
CA SER A 26 -41.98 32.76 19.92
C SER A 26 -40.58 32.72 20.53
N LEU A 27 -40.04 31.53 20.80
CA LEU A 27 -38.71 31.30 21.38
C LEU A 27 -38.06 30.07 20.72
N SER A 28 -36.75 30.14 20.48
CA SER A 28 -35.99 29.03 19.89
C SER A 28 -34.72 28.79 20.69
N PHE A 29 -34.49 27.54 21.07
CA PHE A 29 -33.37 27.09 21.88
C PHE A 29 -32.61 25.99 21.13
N GLU A 30 -31.31 25.86 21.40
CA GLU A 30 -30.51 24.72 20.93
C GLU A 30 -30.59 23.57 21.95
N TYR A 31 -30.55 22.34 21.48
CA TYR A 31 -30.53 21.17 22.36
C TYR A 31 -29.28 21.13 23.25
N THR A 32 -29.50 20.92 24.54
CA THR A 32 -28.43 20.83 25.55
C THR A 32 -28.50 19.55 26.38
N GLY A 33 -29.51 18.71 26.17
CA GLY A 33 -29.84 17.58 27.03
C GLY A 33 -30.41 17.99 28.40
N GLN A 34 -30.64 19.29 28.62
CA GLN A 34 -31.27 19.81 29.83
C GLN A 34 -32.70 20.25 29.57
N LYS A 35 -33.52 20.27 30.62
CA LYS A 35 -34.89 20.78 30.58
C LYS A 35 -34.89 22.27 30.28
N ILE A 36 -35.77 22.70 29.37
CA ILE A 36 -35.91 24.12 29.00
C ILE A 36 -37.14 24.71 29.68
N GLU A 37 -36.91 25.38 30.82
CA GLU A 37 -37.95 26.04 31.59
C GLU A 37 -38.27 27.43 31.03
N VAL A 38 -39.50 27.60 30.55
CA VAL A 38 -40.05 28.92 30.22
C VAL A 38 -40.47 29.66 31.50
N GLU A 39 -40.03 30.91 31.66
CA GLU A 39 -40.36 31.76 32.82
C GLU A 39 -41.88 31.87 33.07
N ASP A 40 -42.29 31.75 34.34
CA ASP A 40 -43.68 31.74 34.81
C ASP A 40 -44.59 30.67 34.17
N ALA A 41 -44.02 29.64 33.55
CA ALA A 41 -44.80 28.51 33.04
C ALA A 41 -45.32 27.62 34.17
N THR A 42 -46.57 27.20 34.04
CA THR A 42 -47.24 26.32 35.02
C THR A 42 -47.50 24.92 34.47
N MET A 43 -47.57 24.77 33.14
CA MET A 43 -47.82 23.51 32.43
C MET A 43 -47.16 23.56 31.06
N TYR A 44 -46.80 22.38 30.53
CA TYR A 44 -46.22 22.21 29.20
C TYR A 44 -47.06 21.23 28.39
N TYR A 45 -47.21 21.49 27.09
CA TYR A 45 -47.96 20.64 26.17
C TYR A 45 -47.17 20.37 24.89
N SER A 46 -47.45 19.23 24.25
CA SER A 46 -47.05 18.99 22.85
C SER A 46 -47.89 19.83 21.88
N THR A 47 -47.51 19.87 20.60
CA THR A 47 -48.31 20.50 19.54
C THR A 47 -49.66 19.82 19.30
N ASP A 48 -49.83 18.58 19.75
CA ASP A 48 -51.10 17.84 19.71
C ASP A 48 -51.97 18.11 20.95
N PHE A 49 -51.58 19.09 21.78
CA PHE A 49 -52.25 19.49 23.02
C PHE A 49 -52.27 18.41 24.11
N GLU A 50 -51.32 17.49 24.08
CA GLU A 50 -51.12 16.51 25.16
C GLU A 50 -50.33 17.15 26.30
N LEU A 51 -50.82 17.03 27.54
CA LEU A 51 -50.14 17.54 28.73
C LEU A 51 -48.89 16.70 28.99
N LEU A 52 -47.75 17.37 29.15
CA LEU A 52 -46.48 16.72 29.45
C LEU A 52 -46.27 16.63 30.96
N ASP A 53 -45.85 15.45 31.43
CA ASP A 53 -45.57 15.19 32.84
C ASP A 53 -44.31 15.92 33.34
N GLU A 54 -43.40 16.23 32.41
CA GLU A 54 -42.14 16.92 32.69
C GLU A 54 -41.90 18.05 31.70
N VAL A 55 -41.04 18.99 32.10
CA VAL A 55 -40.54 20.06 31.24
C VAL A 55 -39.77 19.42 30.05
N PRO A 56 -40.05 19.83 28.81
CA PRO A 56 -39.36 19.34 27.63
C PRO A 56 -37.83 19.52 27.70
N SER A 57 -37.11 18.47 27.30
CA SER A 57 -35.66 18.48 27.07
C SER A 57 -35.28 18.08 25.65
N ASP A 58 -36.12 17.30 24.98
CA ASP A 58 -35.88 16.81 23.61
C ASP A 58 -36.22 17.87 22.56
N CYS A 59 -35.72 17.66 21.35
CA CYS A 59 -36.03 18.49 20.20
C CYS A 59 -37.50 18.38 19.81
N GLY A 60 -38.07 19.51 19.42
CA GLY A 60 -39.47 19.59 19.05
C GLY A 60 -40.06 20.97 19.32
N ILE A 61 -41.33 21.11 18.99
CA ILE A 61 -42.13 22.31 19.26
C ILE A 61 -43.05 22.00 20.44
N TYR A 62 -43.08 22.92 21.39
CA TYR A 62 -43.83 22.79 22.64
C TYR A 62 -44.60 24.05 22.97
N ILE A 63 -45.61 23.91 23.83
CA ILE A 63 -46.46 25.00 24.30
C ILE A 63 -46.29 25.12 25.81
N ALA A 64 -45.83 26.28 26.28
CA ALA A 64 -45.79 26.60 27.72
C ALA A 64 -46.97 27.50 28.10
N VAL A 65 -47.72 27.14 29.13
CA VAL A 65 -48.82 27.95 29.67
C VAL A 65 -48.28 28.90 30.74
N THR A 66 -48.15 30.18 30.39
CA THR A 66 -47.70 31.22 31.31
C THR A 66 -48.84 32.15 31.73
N SER A 67 -48.59 33.01 32.72
CA SER A 67 -49.52 34.05 33.18
C SER A 67 -49.98 35.01 32.06
N SER A 68 -49.15 35.20 31.03
CA SER A 68 -49.43 36.05 29.86
C SER A 68 -50.18 35.34 28.72
N GLY A 69 -50.44 34.04 28.83
CA GLY A 69 -51.01 33.20 27.77
C GLY A 69 -50.05 32.12 27.26
N PRO A 70 -50.50 31.25 26.33
CA PRO A 70 -49.66 30.17 25.79
C PRO A 70 -48.50 30.72 24.95
N LYS A 71 -47.29 30.22 25.17
CA LYS A 71 -46.08 30.51 24.38
C LYS A 71 -45.62 29.27 23.63
N TYR A 72 -45.44 29.40 22.32
CA TYR A 72 -44.85 28.35 21.47
C TYR A 72 -43.34 28.51 21.47
N TYR A 73 -42.61 27.44 21.73
CA TYR A 73 -41.16 27.43 21.64
C TYR A 73 -40.64 26.16 20.98
N GLU A 74 -39.46 26.25 20.40
CA GLU A 74 -38.80 25.15 19.69
C GLU A 74 -37.44 24.85 20.31
N ILE A 75 -37.15 23.58 20.54
CA ILE A 75 -35.81 23.09 20.85
C ILE A 75 -35.25 22.48 19.55
N LYS A 76 -34.23 23.12 18.99
CA LYS A 76 -33.60 22.72 17.73
C LYS A 76 -32.49 21.71 17.97
N PRO A 77 -32.26 20.79 17.01
CA PRO A 77 -31.15 19.85 17.09
C PRO A 77 -29.82 20.59 17.25
N LYS A 78 -28.93 20.00 18.02
CA LYS A 78 -27.56 20.49 18.15
C LYS A 78 -26.71 19.98 16.99
N ASP A 79 -25.99 20.88 16.32
CA ASP A 79 -25.06 20.50 15.27
C ASP A 79 -23.80 19.87 15.89
N VAL A 80 -23.47 18.66 15.44
CA VAL A 80 -22.26 17.92 15.82
C VAL A 80 -21.33 17.86 14.62
N GLU A 81 -20.27 18.68 14.66
CA GLU A 81 -19.24 18.65 13.63
C GLU A 81 -18.40 17.37 13.75
N VAL A 82 -18.38 16.59 12.67
CA VAL A 82 -17.58 15.36 12.56
C VAL A 82 -16.59 15.51 11.42
N LYS A 83 -15.31 15.41 11.72
CA LYS A 83 -14.26 15.33 10.69
C LYS A 83 -14.15 13.89 10.21
N VAL A 84 -14.10 13.70 8.90
CA VAL A 84 -13.94 12.39 8.27
C VAL A 84 -12.61 12.33 7.54
N SER A 85 -11.83 11.30 7.81
CA SER A 85 -10.56 11.04 7.12
C SER A 85 -10.51 9.62 6.59
N TYR A 86 -9.67 9.40 5.57
CA TYR A 86 -9.44 8.06 5.05
C TYR A 86 -8.55 7.28 6.02
N ASN A 87 -8.94 6.05 6.33
CA ASN A 87 -8.08 5.18 7.12
C ASN A 87 -6.98 4.58 6.24
N LYS A 88 -5.75 5.08 6.38
CA LYS A 88 -4.57 4.62 5.63
C LYS A 88 -4.26 3.12 5.79
N ASP A 89 -4.72 2.50 6.88
CA ASP A 89 -4.47 1.10 7.19
C ASP A 89 -5.55 0.17 6.61
N TRP A 90 -6.66 0.73 6.12
CA TRP A 90 -7.75 -0.04 5.53
C TRP A 90 -7.32 -0.74 4.23
N ARG A 91 -7.77 -1.98 4.07
CA ARG A 91 -7.58 -2.78 2.86
C ARG A 91 -8.93 -3.36 2.43
N PHE A 92 -9.18 -3.41 1.12
CA PHE A 92 -10.43 -3.97 0.61
C PHE A 92 -10.63 -5.42 1.09
N GLY A 93 -11.78 -5.68 1.70
CA GLY A 93 -12.14 -6.99 2.24
C GLY A 93 -11.71 -7.23 3.70
N ASP A 94 -11.07 -6.26 4.35
CA ASP A 94 -10.81 -6.29 5.79
C ASP A 94 -12.04 -5.77 6.56
N PRO A 95 -12.74 -6.61 7.33
CA PRO A 95 -13.91 -6.19 8.10
C PRO A 95 -13.56 -5.61 9.47
N GLU A 96 -12.32 -5.76 9.96
CA GLU A 96 -11.91 -5.28 11.28
C GLU A 96 -11.46 -3.82 11.24
N ILE A 97 -11.05 -3.36 10.06
CA ILE A 97 -10.60 -1.99 9.85
C ILE A 97 -11.71 -1.24 9.09
N GLU A 98 -12.11 -0.10 9.63
CA GLU A 98 -13.06 0.80 8.95
C GLU A 98 -12.35 1.63 7.89
N LYS A 99 -13.01 1.85 6.74
CA LYS A 99 -12.44 2.62 5.63
C LYS A 99 -12.28 4.10 5.94
N TYR A 100 -13.17 4.63 6.77
CA TYR A 100 -13.18 6.04 7.17
C TYR A 100 -13.11 6.14 8.69
N VAL A 101 -12.33 7.11 9.17
CA VAL A 101 -12.23 7.42 10.60
C VAL A 101 -12.94 8.74 10.85
N CYS A 102 -13.72 8.78 11.93
CA CYS A 102 -14.43 9.97 12.37
C CYS A 102 -13.79 10.54 13.62
N GLU A 103 -13.56 11.86 13.62
CA GLU A 103 -13.14 12.62 14.80
C GLU A 103 -14.21 13.68 15.11
N GLY A 104 -14.90 13.50 16.24
CA GLY A 104 -15.90 14.44 16.77
C GLY A 104 -15.39 15.17 18.01
N LYS A 105 -15.97 16.33 18.31
CA LYS A 105 -15.75 17.04 19.60
C LYS A 105 -16.56 16.45 20.76
N GLU A 106 -17.57 15.64 20.43
CA GLU A 106 -18.50 15.05 21.38
C GLU A 106 -18.37 13.52 21.35
N ASP A 107 -18.37 12.90 22.53
CA ASP A 107 -18.29 11.45 22.70
C ASP A 107 -19.65 10.78 22.43
N LEU A 108 -20.17 10.95 21.21
CA LEU A 108 -21.39 10.31 20.75
C LEU A 108 -21.05 9.04 19.96
N ASN A 109 -21.57 7.90 20.42
CA ASN A 109 -21.40 6.61 19.76
C ASN A 109 -22.38 6.46 18.57
N PHE A 110 -22.14 7.20 17.49
CA PHE A 110 -22.84 6.98 16.22
C PHE A 110 -22.08 5.98 15.36
N LYS A 111 -22.78 5.36 14.41
CA LYS A 111 -22.17 4.54 13.36
C LYS A 111 -22.25 5.31 12.05
N LEU A 112 -21.13 5.41 11.35
CA LEU A 112 -21.05 6.04 10.04
C LEU A 112 -21.73 5.17 8.99
N MET A 113 -22.55 5.77 8.14
CA MET A 113 -23.12 5.18 6.94
C MET A 113 -22.80 6.03 5.72
N ILE A 114 -22.90 5.41 4.55
CA ILE A 114 -22.76 6.08 3.26
C ILE A 114 -24.05 5.81 2.49
N ASN A 115 -24.74 6.88 2.10
CA ASN A 115 -25.99 6.76 1.36
C ASN A 115 -25.74 6.47 -0.13
N THR A 116 -26.81 6.34 -0.92
CA THR A 116 -26.70 6.06 -2.36
C THR A 116 -26.08 7.18 -3.19
N ASN A 117 -25.91 8.37 -2.61
CA ASN A 117 -25.31 9.55 -3.22
C ASN A 117 -23.87 9.78 -2.75
N ASP A 118 -23.26 8.76 -2.13
CA ASP A 118 -21.90 8.79 -1.58
C ASP A 118 -21.70 9.83 -0.45
N GLU A 119 -22.79 10.25 0.21
CA GLU A 119 -22.76 11.19 1.33
C GLU A 119 -22.69 10.44 2.67
N PHE A 120 -21.97 11.03 3.62
CA PHE A 120 -21.85 10.51 4.98
C PHE A 120 -23.10 10.84 5.80
N GLU A 121 -23.61 9.83 6.48
CA GLU A 121 -24.75 9.93 7.39
C GLU A 121 -24.44 9.16 8.68
N ALA A 122 -25.13 9.51 9.77
CA ALA A 122 -25.15 8.69 10.97
C ALA A 122 -26.29 7.68 10.87
N GLU A 123 -26.06 6.41 11.25
CA GLU A 123 -27.11 5.39 11.34
C GLU A 123 -28.15 5.75 12.40
N ASN A 124 -27.71 6.37 13.50
CA ASN A 124 -28.55 6.76 14.61
C ASN A 124 -28.86 8.25 14.56
N ASP A 125 -30.13 8.60 14.74
CA ASP A 125 -30.63 9.99 14.73
C ASP A 125 -30.75 10.61 16.13
N TYR A 126 -30.51 9.83 17.19
CA TYR A 126 -30.68 10.25 18.59
C TYR A 126 -32.02 10.95 18.84
N ASN A 127 -33.11 10.38 18.32
CA ASN A 127 -34.47 10.96 18.39
C ASN A 127 -34.57 12.36 17.74
N GLY A 128 -33.65 12.70 16.85
CA GLY A 128 -33.56 14.02 16.21
C GLY A 128 -32.93 15.10 17.09
N ASN A 129 -32.37 14.76 18.26
CA ASN A 129 -31.75 15.75 19.15
C ASN A 129 -30.40 16.29 18.65
N TYR A 130 -29.71 15.49 17.82
CA TYR A 130 -28.42 15.84 17.24
C TYR A 130 -28.49 15.79 15.72
N HIS A 131 -27.83 16.74 15.09
CA HIS A 131 -27.65 16.79 13.65
C HIS A 131 -26.15 16.69 13.33
N PHE A 132 -25.74 15.56 12.74
CA PHE A 132 -24.35 15.32 12.41
C PHE A 132 -23.96 16.02 11.11
N VAL A 133 -22.96 16.89 11.19
CA VAL A 133 -22.42 17.63 10.05
C VAL A 133 -21.02 17.10 9.74
N PHE A 134 -20.93 16.28 8.69
CA PHE A 134 -19.68 15.64 8.28
C PHE A 134 -18.82 16.55 7.39
N SER A 135 -17.51 16.57 7.64
CA SER A 135 -16.53 17.32 6.86
C SER A 135 -15.34 16.42 6.46
N PRO A 136 -15.18 16.09 5.16
CA PRO A 136 -16.09 16.41 4.06
C PRO A 136 -17.42 15.65 4.17
N SER A 137 -18.44 16.11 3.46
CA SER A 137 -19.78 15.48 3.46
C SER A 137 -19.91 14.30 2.51
N LYS A 138 -19.01 14.18 1.53
CA LYS A 138 -19.01 13.10 0.53
C LYS A 138 -17.72 12.29 0.56
N THR A 139 -17.84 11.01 0.23
CA THR A 139 -16.69 10.10 0.15
C THR A 139 -15.70 10.49 -0.95
N THR A 140 -16.17 11.09 -2.05
CA THR A 140 -15.34 11.55 -3.19
C THR A 140 -14.39 12.68 -2.81
N ASP A 141 -14.76 13.44 -1.78
CA ASP A 141 -14.01 14.61 -1.33
C ASP A 141 -12.99 14.23 -0.24
N VAL A 142 -13.05 13.00 0.26
CA VAL A 142 -12.04 12.47 1.19
C VAL A 142 -10.77 12.17 0.41
N LYS A 143 -9.69 12.87 0.76
CA LYS A 143 -8.36 12.59 0.23
C LYS A 143 -7.92 11.20 0.69
N VAL A 144 -7.71 10.30 -0.28
CA VAL A 144 -7.13 8.98 -0.01
C VAL A 144 -5.66 9.14 0.36
N GLU A 145 -5.30 8.69 1.56
CA GLU A 145 -3.93 8.64 2.02
C GLU A 145 -3.34 7.25 1.81
N LYS A 146 -2.14 7.21 1.20
CA LYS A 146 -1.41 5.96 0.94
C LYS A 146 -0.36 5.74 2.02
N THR A 147 -0.12 4.47 2.34
CA THR A 147 1.00 4.09 3.20
C THR A 147 2.30 4.22 2.40
N ARG A 148 3.17 5.13 2.81
CA ARG A 148 4.47 5.33 2.18
C ARG A 148 5.43 4.22 2.63
N VAL A 149 6.08 3.57 1.67
CA VAL A 149 7.02 2.48 1.90
C VAL A 149 8.42 2.96 1.53
N GLU A 150 9.25 3.06 2.56
CA GLU A 150 10.63 3.50 2.44
C GLU A 150 11.57 2.35 2.77
N HIS A 151 12.74 2.35 2.14
CA HIS A 151 13.81 1.42 2.38
C HIS A 151 15.13 2.20 2.39
N PRO A 152 16.07 1.90 3.31
CA PRO A 152 17.37 2.55 3.30
C PRO A 152 18.16 2.21 2.03
N ASP A 153 19.07 3.10 1.62
CA ASP A 153 20.02 2.79 0.56
C ASP A 153 20.90 1.60 0.98
N VAL A 154 21.25 0.73 0.01
CA VAL A 154 22.00 -0.51 0.26
C VAL A 154 23.24 -0.56 -0.61
N GLU A 155 24.42 -0.56 0.01
CA GLU A 155 25.66 -0.88 -0.69
C GLU A 155 26.00 -2.36 -0.53
N SER A 156 26.37 -3.01 -1.63
CA SER A 156 26.80 -4.41 -1.62
C SER A 156 27.98 -4.63 -2.56
N ILE A 157 28.72 -5.71 -2.32
CA ILE A 157 29.73 -6.21 -3.25
C ILE A 157 29.07 -7.29 -4.11
N TYR A 158 29.42 -7.30 -5.40
CA TYR A 158 28.99 -8.30 -6.35
C TYR A 158 29.17 -9.72 -5.83
N ASN A 159 28.12 -10.53 -6.00
CA ASN A 159 28.10 -11.95 -5.71
C ASN A 159 27.38 -12.70 -6.84
N GLU A 160 27.73 -13.96 -7.05
CA GLU A 160 27.21 -14.76 -8.18
C GLU A 160 25.72 -15.14 -8.01
N GLU A 161 25.21 -15.19 -6.78
CA GLU A 161 23.84 -15.57 -6.47
C GLU A 161 22.81 -14.44 -6.69
N GLY A 162 23.31 -13.20 -6.75
CA GLY A 162 22.58 -11.94 -6.80
C GLY A 162 22.38 -11.29 -5.43
N THR A 163 22.30 -9.96 -5.41
CA THR A 163 21.91 -9.19 -4.22
C THR A 163 20.38 -9.18 -4.12
N TYR A 164 19.84 -9.61 -2.97
CA TYR A 164 18.41 -9.65 -2.69
C TYR A 164 18.02 -8.57 -1.69
N ILE A 165 17.05 -7.74 -2.06
CA ILE A 165 16.48 -6.70 -1.20
C ILE A 165 15.06 -7.10 -0.81
N TYR A 166 14.83 -7.22 0.50
CA TYR A 166 13.56 -7.67 1.06
C TYR A 166 12.75 -6.47 1.57
N SER A 167 11.44 -6.50 1.35
CA SER A 167 10.53 -5.52 1.92
C SER A 167 10.09 -5.93 3.33
N THR A 168 9.71 -4.95 4.14
CA THR A 168 9.00 -5.17 5.41
C THR A 168 7.55 -5.60 5.19
N ILE A 169 6.98 -5.38 4.00
CA ILE A 169 5.63 -5.83 3.66
C ILE A 169 5.66 -7.32 3.34
N HIS A 170 4.88 -8.09 4.11
CA HIS A 170 4.75 -9.53 3.95
C HIS A 170 4.16 -9.91 2.58
N GLY A 171 4.69 -10.99 1.99
CA GLY A 171 4.19 -11.57 0.74
C GLY A 171 4.75 -10.93 -0.54
N LEU A 172 5.56 -9.87 -0.44
CA LEU A 172 6.24 -9.30 -1.59
C LEU A 172 7.45 -10.13 -2.00
N LYS A 173 7.65 -10.22 -3.31
CA LYS A 173 8.85 -10.83 -3.88
C LYS A 173 10.05 -9.89 -3.66
N PRO A 174 11.20 -10.41 -3.23
CA PRO A 174 12.41 -9.61 -3.11
C PRO A 174 12.86 -9.05 -4.46
N ILE A 175 13.48 -7.88 -4.45
CA ILE A 175 14.17 -7.33 -5.63
C ILE A 175 15.51 -8.06 -5.75
N LYS A 176 15.79 -8.64 -6.92
CA LYS A 176 17.04 -9.36 -7.19
C LYS A 176 17.87 -8.61 -8.23
N LEU A 177 19.08 -8.23 -7.86
CA LEU A 177 20.04 -7.54 -8.72
C LEU A 177 21.26 -8.44 -8.97
N MET A 178 21.62 -8.61 -10.25
CA MET A 178 22.58 -9.64 -10.67
C MET A 178 23.98 -9.13 -10.97
N ASP A 179 24.17 -7.84 -11.22
CA ASP A 179 25.44 -7.32 -11.70
C ASP A 179 25.92 -6.16 -10.83
N ALA A 180 27.21 -5.85 -10.92
CA ALA A 180 27.74 -4.60 -10.42
C ALA A 180 27.19 -3.41 -11.22
N GLY A 181 26.96 -2.30 -10.51
CA GLY A 181 26.39 -1.08 -11.06
C GLY A 181 25.68 -0.23 -10.01
N GLU A 182 25.21 0.93 -10.45
CA GLU A 182 24.39 1.83 -9.66
C GLU A 182 22.93 1.63 -10.03
N TYR A 183 22.09 1.28 -9.05
CA TYR A 183 20.67 1.01 -9.27
C TYR A 183 19.81 2.00 -8.47
N THR A 184 18.70 2.43 -9.05
CA THR A 184 17.60 3.07 -8.34
C THR A 184 16.39 2.15 -8.48
N VAL A 185 15.92 1.59 -7.37
CA VAL A 185 14.85 0.59 -7.36
C VAL A 185 13.73 1.00 -6.41
N SER A 186 12.55 0.46 -6.64
CA SER A 186 11.38 0.59 -5.77
C SER A 186 10.64 -0.75 -5.73
N PHE A 187 9.87 -1.00 -4.68
CA PHE A 187 9.06 -2.20 -4.62
C PHE A 187 7.84 -2.06 -5.53
N ASP A 188 7.46 -3.15 -6.18
CA ASP A 188 6.21 -3.23 -6.94
C ASP A 188 5.06 -3.46 -5.95
N LEU A 189 4.29 -2.41 -5.70
CA LEU A 189 3.24 -2.36 -4.69
C LEU A 189 1.91 -2.03 -5.33
N ASN A 190 0.82 -2.43 -4.66
CA ASN A 190 -0.51 -1.98 -5.06
C ASN A 190 -0.65 -0.47 -4.81
N GLU A 191 -0.57 0.31 -5.88
CA GLU A 191 -0.64 1.78 -5.87
C GLU A 191 -1.95 2.32 -5.27
N THR A 192 -2.99 1.50 -5.12
CA THR A 192 -4.23 1.91 -4.44
C THR A 192 -3.98 2.22 -2.97
N TYR A 193 -3.11 1.45 -2.31
CA TYR A 193 -2.88 1.51 -0.87
C TYR A 193 -1.49 2.03 -0.50
N TYR A 194 -0.51 1.86 -1.38
CA TYR A 194 0.88 2.13 -1.08
C TYR A 194 1.51 3.12 -2.06
N GLU A 195 2.50 3.83 -1.55
CA GLU A 195 3.43 4.64 -2.35
C GLU A 195 4.84 4.10 -2.10
N SER A 196 5.45 3.48 -3.11
CA SER A 196 6.84 3.03 -2.98
C SER A 196 7.79 4.18 -3.27
N VAL A 197 8.69 4.45 -2.32
CA VAL A 197 9.76 5.43 -2.51
C VAL A 197 10.97 4.76 -3.15
N PRO A 198 11.49 5.29 -4.27
CA PRO A 198 12.73 4.76 -4.86
C PRO A 198 13.95 4.98 -3.96
N PHE A 199 14.86 4.02 -3.93
CA PHE A 199 16.09 4.03 -3.15
C PHE A 199 17.28 3.51 -3.97
N LYS A 200 18.50 3.84 -3.54
CA LYS A 200 19.73 3.50 -4.26
C LYS A 200 20.31 2.17 -3.78
N VAL A 201 20.83 1.41 -4.74
CA VAL A 201 21.55 0.17 -4.48
C VAL A 201 22.84 0.12 -5.30
N PRO A 202 23.95 0.72 -4.84
CA PRO A 202 25.26 0.49 -5.43
C PRO A 202 25.73 -0.95 -5.22
N ILE A 203 26.08 -1.63 -6.31
CA ILE A 203 26.74 -2.94 -6.30
C ILE A 203 28.16 -2.77 -6.83
N LEU A 204 29.13 -2.83 -5.93
CA LEU A 204 30.54 -2.67 -6.26
C LEU A 204 31.08 -3.96 -6.91
N PRO A 205 31.94 -3.85 -7.93
CA PRO A 205 32.62 -5.01 -8.49
C PRO A 205 33.43 -5.75 -7.44
N ARG A 206 33.47 -7.08 -7.51
CA ARG A 206 34.30 -7.90 -6.62
C ARG A 206 35.75 -7.81 -7.06
N THR A 207 36.64 -7.42 -6.14
CA THR A 207 38.08 -7.38 -6.40
C THR A 207 38.68 -8.79 -6.33
N VAL A 208 39.41 -9.18 -7.37
CA VAL A 208 40.18 -10.43 -7.46
C VAL A 208 41.66 -10.07 -7.58
N GLN A 209 42.47 -10.67 -6.71
CA GLN A 209 43.91 -10.46 -6.70
C GLN A 209 44.60 -11.52 -7.54
N LEU A 210 45.35 -11.09 -8.56
CA LEU A 210 46.07 -11.97 -9.49
C LEU A 210 47.55 -12.05 -9.10
N LYS A 211 48.11 -13.26 -9.22
CA LYS A 211 49.55 -13.52 -9.07
C LYS A 211 50.07 -14.08 -10.37
N LEU A 212 50.48 -13.20 -11.27
CA LEU A 212 51.01 -13.61 -12.56
C LEU A 212 52.41 -14.20 -12.39
N VAL A 213 52.68 -15.28 -13.12
CA VAL A 213 54.04 -15.77 -13.32
C VAL A 213 54.81 -14.72 -14.12
N LYS A 214 56.10 -14.53 -13.82
CA LYS A 214 56.97 -13.64 -14.61
C LYS A 214 56.92 -14.06 -16.08
N GLN A 215 56.49 -13.12 -16.93
CA GLN A 215 56.37 -13.34 -18.36
C GLN A 215 57.59 -12.76 -19.05
N THR A 216 58.21 -13.54 -19.93
CA THR A 216 59.41 -13.12 -20.67
C THR A 216 59.38 -13.59 -22.11
N LYS A 217 60.10 -12.89 -22.98
CA LYS A 217 60.38 -13.32 -24.36
C LYS A 217 61.79 -12.93 -24.78
N PHE A 218 62.28 -13.48 -25.89
CA PHE A 218 63.48 -12.95 -26.54
C PHE A 218 63.14 -11.89 -27.59
N VAL A 219 64.10 -10.99 -27.86
CA VAL A 219 63.98 -9.98 -28.93
C VAL A 219 63.65 -10.67 -30.26
N GLY A 220 62.64 -10.14 -30.97
CA GLY A 220 62.17 -10.67 -32.25
C GLY A 220 61.17 -11.83 -32.13
N GLU A 221 60.83 -12.28 -30.92
CA GLU A 221 59.72 -13.21 -30.68
C GLU A 221 58.39 -12.45 -30.50
N ASN A 222 57.28 -13.11 -30.87
CA ASN A 222 55.95 -12.59 -30.60
C ASN A 222 55.65 -12.63 -29.10
N ASP A 223 54.85 -11.67 -28.65
CA ASP A 223 54.36 -11.65 -27.28
C ASP A 223 53.52 -12.91 -26.96
N PRO A 224 53.52 -13.37 -25.70
CA PRO A 224 52.60 -14.40 -25.27
C PRO A 224 51.14 -13.90 -25.35
N ALA A 225 50.19 -14.83 -25.27
CA ALA A 225 48.78 -14.47 -25.23
C ALA A 225 48.48 -13.63 -23.98
N PHE A 226 48.17 -12.36 -24.19
CA PHE A 226 47.74 -11.46 -23.13
C PHE A 226 46.24 -11.48 -22.86
N GLU A 227 45.49 -12.24 -23.66
CA GLU A 227 44.05 -12.37 -23.52
C GLU A 227 43.69 -13.65 -22.78
N ASN A 228 43.02 -13.50 -21.63
CA ASN A 228 42.42 -14.60 -20.87
C ASN A 228 40.89 -14.53 -21.01
N ASP A 229 40.18 -15.55 -20.53
CA ASP A 229 38.72 -15.60 -20.58
C ASP A 229 38.09 -14.43 -19.80
N ASP A 230 38.65 -14.09 -18.63
CA ASP A 230 38.05 -13.12 -17.72
C ASP A 230 38.67 -11.71 -17.74
N TYR A 231 39.93 -11.60 -18.19
CA TYR A 231 40.68 -10.35 -18.20
C TYR A 231 41.65 -10.24 -19.38
N ILE A 232 42.06 -9.01 -19.66
CA ILE A 232 43.04 -8.66 -20.69
C ILE A 232 44.24 -8.04 -19.99
N LEU A 233 45.42 -8.57 -20.28
CA LEU A 233 46.69 -7.96 -19.91
C LEU A 233 47.15 -7.04 -21.05
N THR A 234 47.81 -5.95 -20.70
CA THR A 234 48.46 -5.08 -21.67
C THR A 234 49.80 -4.65 -21.09
N ARG A 235 50.86 -4.65 -21.90
CA ARG A 235 52.15 -4.11 -21.49
C ARG A 235 52.42 -2.76 -22.14
N GLU A 236 53.36 -2.02 -21.57
CA GLU A 236 53.93 -0.83 -22.21
C GLU A 236 54.57 -1.18 -23.57
N PRO A 237 54.47 -0.28 -24.57
CA PRO A 237 55.00 -0.52 -25.91
C PRO A 237 56.54 -0.51 -25.94
N GLY A 238 57.12 -1.34 -26.82
CA GLY A 238 58.56 -1.42 -27.06
C GLY A 238 59.03 -2.85 -27.37
N GLU A 239 60.21 -3.00 -27.98
CA GLU A 239 60.76 -4.30 -28.40
C GLU A 239 62.24 -4.47 -28.04
N GLU A 240 62.82 -3.49 -27.37
CA GLU A 240 64.20 -3.54 -26.91
C GLU A 240 64.32 -4.41 -25.66
N THR A 241 65.53 -4.88 -25.36
CA THR A 241 65.81 -5.62 -24.12
C THR A 241 65.49 -4.75 -22.91
N GLY A 242 64.69 -5.26 -21.96
CA GLY A 242 64.29 -4.51 -20.77
C GLY A 242 63.01 -5.00 -20.12
N ASP A 243 62.64 -4.32 -19.04
CA ASP A 243 61.44 -4.56 -18.25
C ASP A 243 60.32 -3.59 -18.64
N TYR A 244 59.14 -4.12 -18.91
CA TYR A 244 57.95 -3.41 -19.35
C TYR A 244 56.80 -3.63 -18.36
N LYS A 245 56.10 -2.57 -17.97
CA LYS A 245 54.99 -2.68 -17.02
C LYS A 245 53.77 -3.35 -17.65
N ILE A 246 53.14 -4.28 -16.93
CA ILE A 246 51.86 -4.92 -17.26
C ILE A 246 50.73 -4.25 -16.48
N THR A 247 49.63 -3.97 -17.16
CA THR A 247 48.35 -3.58 -16.55
C THR A 247 47.28 -4.63 -16.87
N VAL A 248 46.32 -4.79 -15.96
CA VAL A 248 45.18 -5.71 -16.13
C VAL A 248 43.88 -4.92 -16.29
N LYS A 249 43.03 -5.37 -17.21
CA LYS A 249 41.68 -4.86 -17.42
C LYS A 249 40.68 -6.00 -17.40
N SER A 250 39.65 -5.88 -16.56
CA SER A 250 38.54 -6.84 -16.55
C SER A 250 37.73 -6.78 -17.84
N LYS A 251 37.27 -7.94 -18.31
CA LYS A 251 36.27 -8.02 -19.39
C LYS A 251 34.83 -7.86 -18.87
N SER A 252 34.62 -8.04 -17.56
CA SER A 252 33.32 -7.94 -16.91
C SER A 252 33.24 -6.68 -16.03
N LYS A 253 32.05 -6.06 -15.96
CA LYS A 253 31.76 -5.01 -14.98
C LYS A 253 31.67 -5.55 -13.55
N ASN A 254 31.44 -6.85 -13.37
CA ASN A 254 31.20 -7.47 -12.06
C ASN A 254 32.48 -7.72 -11.26
N TYR A 255 33.63 -7.73 -11.95
CA TYR A 255 34.92 -8.04 -11.35
C TYR A 255 35.92 -6.93 -11.64
N LYS A 256 36.76 -6.65 -10.63
CA LYS A 256 37.94 -5.79 -10.76
C LYS A 256 39.16 -6.65 -10.46
N TYR A 257 40.18 -6.59 -11.32
CA TYR A 257 41.41 -7.34 -11.12
C TYR A 257 42.53 -6.43 -10.63
N GLU A 258 43.31 -6.90 -9.67
CA GLU A 258 44.48 -6.21 -9.13
C GLU A 258 45.69 -7.15 -9.15
N LEU A 259 46.80 -6.68 -9.70
CA LEU A 259 48.05 -7.46 -9.75
C LEU A 259 48.77 -7.35 -8.41
N LEU A 260 48.96 -8.47 -7.72
CA LEU A 260 49.81 -8.53 -6.53
C LEU A 260 51.28 -8.68 -6.89
N ASN A 261 51.58 -9.44 -7.94
CA ASN A 261 52.92 -9.76 -8.42
C ASN A 261 52.87 -10.08 -9.93
N GLY A 262 54.02 -9.92 -10.60
CA GLY A 262 54.15 -10.22 -12.02
C GLY A 262 53.61 -9.08 -12.91
N ASP A 263 53.68 -7.84 -12.43
CA ASP A 263 53.38 -6.61 -13.17
C ASP A 263 54.52 -6.17 -14.11
N VAL A 264 55.51 -7.04 -14.32
CA VAL A 264 56.67 -6.79 -15.18
C VAL A 264 56.79 -7.90 -16.23
N PHE A 265 56.86 -7.50 -17.48
CA PHE A 265 57.18 -8.29 -18.65
C PHE A 265 58.61 -8.01 -19.10
N THR A 266 59.47 -9.02 -19.22
CA THR A 266 60.89 -8.81 -19.57
C THR A 266 61.21 -9.33 -20.97
N ILE A 267 61.78 -8.46 -21.81
CA ILE A 267 62.38 -8.85 -23.09
C ILE A 267 63.87 -9.07 -22.88
N LEU A 268 64.37 -10.24 -23.27
CA LEU A 268 65.75 -10.68 -23.08
C LEU A 268 66.53 -10.70 -24.40
N ASP A 269 67.81 -10.33 -24.39
CA ASP A 269 68.72 -10.60 -25.51
C ASP A 269 69.12 -12.09 -25.48
N ARG A 270 68.98 -12.76 -26.62
CA ARG A 270 69.36 -14.16 -26.80
C ARG A 270 70.87 -14.38 -26.64
N ARG A 271 71.71 -13.41 -27.02
CA ARG A 271 73.19 -13.51 -26.94
C ARG A 271 73.71 -13.43 -25.51
N GLU A 272 73.02 -12.70 -24.64
CA GLU A 272 73.42 -12.53 -23.24
C GLU A 272 72.82 -13.61 -22.31
N ASN A 273 71.84 -14.38 -22.79
CA ASN A 273 71.03 -15.30 -22.00
C ASN A 273 71.01 -16.76 -22.54
N GLU A 274 72.04 -17.18 -23.27
CA GLU A 274 72.11 -18.49 -23.96
C GLU A 274 71.92 -19.73 -23.06
N THR A 275 72.04 -19.60 -21.72
CA THR A 275 71.87 -20.70 -20.76
C THR A 275 70.45 -20.82 -20.18
N LEU A 276 69.56 -19.86 -20.43
CA LEU A 276 68.16 -19.93 -19.98
C LEU A 276 67.34 -20.83 -20.91
N LYS A 277 66.92 -22.01 -20.42
CA LYS A 277 65.91 -22.84 -21.10
C LYS A 277 64.65 -21.99 -21.34
N LYS A 278 64.05 -22.11 -22.54
CA LYS A 278 62.82 -21.42 -22.97
C LYS A 278 61.84 -21.17 -21.80
N PRO A 279 61.22 -19.97 -21.71
CA PRO A 279 60.27 -19.68 -20.64
C PRO A 279 59.15 -20.72 -20.64
N TYR A 280 58.99 -21.41 -19.52
CA TYR A 280 57.96 -22.42 -19.34
C TYR A 280 56.65 -21.70 -19.00
N ILE A 281 55.77 -21.51 -19.99
CA ILE A 281 54.38 -21.14 -19.75
C ILE A 281 53.73 -22.36 -19.09
N LYS A 282 53.57 -22.34 -17.76
CA LYS A 282 52.56 -23.20 -17.14
C LYS A 282 51.23 -22.51 -17.36
N GLU A 283 50.33 -23.16 -18.10
CA GLU A 283 48.91 -22.96 -17.92
C GLU A 283 48.63 -23.05 -16.41
N GLU A 284 48.01 -22.00 -15.85
CA GLU A 284 47.54 -22.09 -14.47
C GLU A 284 46.63 -23.31 -14.37
N PRO A 285 46.80 -24.18 -13.36
CA PRO A 285 45.80 -25.19 -13.12
C PRO A 285 44.50 -24.44 -12.85
N LYS A 286 43.47 -24.71 -13.66
CA LYS A 286 42.09 -24.35 -13.30
C LYS A 286 41.95 -24.72 -11.83
N GLU A 287 41.65 -23.74 -10.97
CA GLU A 287 41.32 -24.05 -9.59
C GLU A 287 40.15 -25.03 -9.63
N GLU A 288 40.46 -26.31 -9.44
CA GLU A 288 39.47 -27.29 -9.03
C GLU A 288 38.88 -26.71 -7.75
N LYS A 289 37.60 -26.37 -7.82
CA LYS A 289 36.74 -26.11 -6.67
C LYS A 289 37.17 -27.06 -5.56
N LYS A 290 37.74 -26.53 -4.49
CA LYS A 290 37.98 -27.32 -3.28
C LYS A 290 36.62 -27.89 -2.87
N GLU A 291 36.49 -29.20 -3.04
CA GLU A 291 35.44 -29.99 -2.45
C GLU A 291 35.40 -29.68 -0.95
N GLU A 292 34.24 -29.21 -0.51
CA GLU A 292 33.90 -29.16 0.89
C GLU A 292 34.02 -30.57 1.50
N LEU A 293 34.54 -30.56 2.72
CA LEU A 293 34.75 -31.70 3.58
C LEU A 293 33.46 -32.54 3.72
N LYS A 294 33.56 -33.82 3.38
CA LYS A 294 32.53 -34.86 3.58
C LYS A 294 31.88 -34.83 4.98
N LYS A 295 30.56 -34.98 5.03
CA LYS A 295 29.80 -35.79 6.01
C LYS A 295 28.51 -36.35 5.37
N PRO A 296 27.93 -37.44 5.91
CA PRO A 296 27.73 -38.70 5.19
C PRO A 296 26.32 -38.93 4.61
N GLU A 297 26.26 -39.92 3.72
CA GLU A 297 25.10 -40.44 2.97
C GLU A 297 23.93 -40.96 3.83
N GLY A 298 22.73 -40.76 3.29
CA GLY A 298 21.62 -41.73 3.30
C GLY A 298 20.22 -41.09 3.22
N PRO A 299 19.21 -41.71 2.54
CA PRO A 299 19.28 -42.45 1.29
C PRO A 299 18.16 -42.07 0.27
N ASN A 300 18.50 -42.23 -1.01
CA ASN A 300 17.69 -42.71 -2.14
C ASN A 300 16.37 -42.04 -2.60
N LYS A 301 16.47 -41.53 -3.84
CA LYS A 301 15.66 -41.84 -5.04
C LYS A 301 14.17 -41.44 -5.03
N GLU A 302 13.88 -40.48 -5.91
CA GLU A 302 12.96 -40.76 -7.01
C GLU A 302 13.42 -40.05 -8.30
N LYS A 303 13.46 -40.81 -9.39
CA LYS A 303 13.80 -40.37 -10.74
C LYS A 303 12.52 -39.91 -11.42
N THR A 304 12.49 -38.71 -11.99
CA THR A 304 11.70 -38.51 -13.22
C THR A 304 12.36 -37.51 -14.17
N LYS A 305 12.31 -37.87 -15.45
CA LYS A 305 12.94 -37.27 -16.63
C LYS A 305 12.38 -35.88 -16.99
N ASN A 306 13.28 -35.05 -17.51
CA ASN A 306 13.15 -34.07 -18.61
C ASN A 306 11.80 -33.36 -18.84
N ASN A 307 11.79 -32.02 -18.80
CA ASN A 307 11.75 -31.15 -19.99
C ASN A 307 11.46 -29.70 -19.60
N ILE A 308 12.20 -28.78 -20.20
CA ILE A 308 11.89 -27.35 -20.21
C ILE A 308 10.63 -27.15 -21.07
N HIS A 309 9.64 -26.43 -20.54
CA HIS A 309 8.69 -25.67 -21.35
C HIS A 309 8.34 -24.37 -20.64
N THR A 310 8.92 -23.27 -21.11
CA THR A 310 8.39 -21.90 -20.97
C THR A 310 7.04 -21.83 -21.68
N GLY A 311 6.01 -21.31 -21.02
CA GLY A 311 4.71 -21.04 -21.63
C GLY A 311 3.57 -21.24 -20.65
N VAL A 312 2.89 -20.15 -20.29
CA VAL A 312 1.60 -20.17 -19.62
C VAL A 312 0.62 -20.93 -20.53
N SER A 313 0.29 -22.17 -20.19
CA SER A 313 -0.85 -22.87 -20.77
C SER A 313 -2.09 -22.56 -19.92
N VAL A 314 -2.89 -21.58 -20.36
CA VAL A 314 -4.25 -21.41 -19.84
C VAL A 314 -5.04 -22.63 -20.26
N ASN A 315 -5.47 -23.45 -19.29
CA ASN A 315 -6.25 -24.65 -19.54
C ASN A 315 -7.69 -24.26 -19.93
N THR A 316 -7.91 -24.06 -21.24
CA THR A 316 -9.20 -23.68 -21.84
C THR A 316 -10.32 -24.66 -21.50
N GLY A 317 -10.01 -25.93 -21.15
CA GLY A 317 -11.01 -26.94 -20.81
C GLY A 317 -11.72 -26.73 -19.47
N VAL A 318 -11.05 -26.14 -18.47
CA VAL A 318 -11.63 -25.94 -17.13
C VAL A 318 -12.63 -24.79 -17.12
N ASN A 319 -12.39 -23.75 -17.92
CA ASN A 319 -13.32 -22.64 -18.07
C ASN A 319 -14.60 -23.03 -18.84
N PHE A 320 -14.53 -23.96 -19.82
CA PHE A 320 -15.74 -24.46 -20.48
C PHE A 320 -16.60 -25.37 -19.57
N ALA A 321 -15.99 -26.12 -18.65
CA ALA A 321 -16.72 -26.92 -17.66
C ALA A 321 -17.46 -26.03 -16.63
N LEU A 322 -16.85 -24.93 -16.19
CA LEU A 322 -17.49 -23.97 -15.29
C LEU A 322 -18.60 -23.14 -15.98
N LEU A 323 -18.44 -22.81 -17.26
CA LEU A 323 -19.43 -22.05 -18.02
C LEU A 323 -20.65 -22.91 -18.42
N SER A 324 -20.47 -24.22 -18.64
CA SER A 324 -21.59 -25.13 -18.92
C SER A 324 -22.46 -25.39 -17.69
N LEU A 325 -21.90 -25.39 -16.47
CA LEU A 325 -22.67 -25.50 -15.23
C LEU A 325 -23.57 -24.27 -14.96
N SER A 326 -23.14 -23.06 -15.36
CA SER A 326 -23.96 -21.85 -15.16
C SER A 326 -25.15 -21.78 -16.14
N VAL A 327 -24.98 -22.24 -17.38
CA VAL A 327 -26.05 -22.26 -18.40
C VAL A 327 -27.12 -23.32 -18.06
N VAL A 328 -26.72 -24.48 -17.52
CA VAL A 328 -27.67 -25.51 -17.07
C VAL A 328 -28.49 -25.04 -15.86
N GLY A 329 -27.87 -24.29 -14.93
CA GLY A 329 -28.56 -23.68 -13.78
C GLY A 329 -29.63 -22.67 -14.18
N ILE A 330 -29.33 -21.79 -15.14
CA ILE A 330 -30.28 -20.79 -15.65
C ILE A 330 -31.42 -21.47 -16.43
N GLY A 331 -31.11 -22.49 -17.23
CA GLY A 331 -32.11 -23.27 -17.96
C GLY A 331 -33.11 -23.98 -17.04
N TYR A 332 -32.65 -24.55 -15.92
CA TYR A 332 -33.52 -25.23 -14.96
C TYR A 332 -34.49 -24.27 -14.24
N VAL A 333 -34.03 -23.07 -13.88
CA VAL A 333 -34.87 -22.03 -13.25
C VAL A 333 -35.93 -21.50 -14.22
N VAL A 334 -35.56 -21.27 -15.48
CA VAL A 334 -36.49 -20.77 -16.51
C VAL A 334 -37.53 -21.83 -16.92
N LEU A 335 -37.16 -23.11 -16.98
CA LEU A 335 -38.10 -24.21 -17.27
C LEU A 335 -39.05 -24.52 -16.10
N LYS A 336 -38.63 -24.31 -14.85
CA LYS A 336 -39.49 -24.50 -13.67
C LYS A 336 -40.56 -23.42 -13.56
N ASN A 337 -40.25 -22.17 -13.94
CA ASN A 337 -41.20 -21.05 -13.93
C ASN A 337 -42.18 -21.03 -15.11
N LYS A 338 -42.06 -21.93 -16.09
CA LYS A 338 -43.03 -22.06 -17.21
C LYS A 338 -44.04 -23.20 -17.03
N ARG A 339 -44.00 -23.93 -15.92
CA ARG A 339 -44.92 -25.07 -15.63
C ARG A 339 -45.81 -24.86 -14.39
N GLN A 340 -45.86 -23.66 -13.85
CA GLN A 340 -46.96 -23.17 -13.00
C GLN A 340 -47.77 -22.17 -13.82
#